data_AF-A0A2D9CAA8-F1
#
_entry.id   AF-A0A2D9CAA8-F1
#
_cell.length_a   1.000
_cell.length_b   1.000
_cell.length_c   1.000
_cell.angle_alpha   90.00
_cell.angle_beta   90.00
_cell.angle_gamma   90.00
#
_symmetry.space_group_name_H-M   'P 1'
#
loop_
_entity.id
_entity.type
_entity.pdbx_description
1 polymer ?
#
loop_
_entity_poly.entity_id
_entity_poly.type
_entity_poly.pdbx_seq_one_letter_code
_entity_poly.pdbx_strand_id
1 'polypeptide(L)'
;MFSQDRDLVVYEPGLMRDVGWAGQRRLSVLGSVSGTQLTLSSGSFLDAGVSAGHVVVFDDVTLEIVTVDSATTATVSLMRGDVSGSAVPPIAASNRGVVVYDFSAQRSIVHTQVLAMLGVDAEGDAVFGVDESQVTNPGALRRLETLGTLHLIYAGASAPSRASDRYAERAELYRQRYQRERESVVAMIDTDGDGIAEVMRRPNAFVLGRA
;
A
#
# COMPACT_ATOMS: atom_id res chain seq x y z
N MET A 1 -2.37 3.24 8.47
CA MET A 1 -1.53 2.95 7.28
C MET A 1 -1.72 4.04 6.24
N PHE A 2 -0.63 4.64 5.77
CA PHE A 2 -0.66 5.82 4.90
C PHE A 2 -0.77 5.50 3.40
N SER A 3 -0.43 4.28 3.00
CA SER A 3 -0.48 3.78 1.64
C SER A 3 -1.29 2.50 1.52
N GLN A 4 -1.70 2.19 0.30
CA GLN A 4 -2.47 1.03 -0.12
C GLN A 4 -1.71 0.25 -1.21
N ASP A 5 -2.15 -0.96 -1.54
CA ASP A 5 -1.47 -1.77 -2.56
C ASP A 5 -1.47 -1.11 -3.94
N ARG A 6 -2.51 -0.34 -4.26
CA ARG A 6 -2.53 0.49 -5.49
C ARG A 6 -1.34 1.45 -5.56
N ASP A 7 -0.90 1.99 -4.43
CA ASP A 7 0.18 2.98 -4.40
C ASP A 7 1.53 2.30 -4.70
N LEU A 8 1.69 1.03 -4.30
CA LEU A 8 2.85 0.21 -4.68
C LEU A 8 2.90 0.02 -6.21
N VAL A 9 1.76 -0.26 -6.83
CA VAL A 9 1.64 -0.54 -8.28
C VAL A 9 1.85 0.71 -9.13
N VAL A 10 1.57 1.91 -8.60
CA VAL A 10 1.93 3.16 -9.29
C VAL A 10 3.43 3.27 -9.53
N TYR A 11 4.26 2.81 -8.60
CA TYR A 11 5.72 2.77 -8.77
C TYR A 11 6.20 1.51 -9.49
N GLU A 12 5.54 0.39 -9.25
CA GLU A 12 5.90 -0.92 -9.82
C GLU A 12 4.69 -1.62 -10.46
N PRO A 13 4.34 -1.29 -11.71
CA PRO A 13 3.17 -1.86 -12.38
C PRO A 13 3.18 -3.39 -12.49
N GLY A 14 4.38 -3.98 -12.55
CA GLY A 14 4.60 -5.43 -12.62
C GLY A 14 4.61 -6.14 -11.26
N LEU A 15 4.51 -5.42 -10.13
CA LEU A 15 4.72 -5.97 -8.78
C LEU A 15 3.91 -7.24 -8.52
N MET A 16 2.61 -7.19 -8.78
CA MET A 16 1.70 -8.31 -8.49
C MET A 16 1.98 -9.56 -9.34
N ARG A 17 2.48 -9.37 -10.56
CA ARG A 17 2.81 -10.48 -11.46
C ARG A 17 4.19 -11.06 -11.15
N ASP A 18 5.17 -10.20 -10.89
CA ASP A 18 6.57 -10.60 -10.83
C ASP A 18 6.94 -11.12 -9.43
N VAL A 19 6.33 -10.56 -8.38
CA VAL A 19 6.58 -10.90 -6.97
C VAL A 19 5.31 -11.11 -6.14
N GLY A 20 4.15 -11.31 -6.76
CA GLY A 20 2.90 -11.60 -6.04
C GLY A 20 2.98 -12.84 -5.13
N TRP A 21 3.87 -13.79 -5.44
CA TRP A 21 4.17 -14.96 -4.59
C TRP A 21 4.78 -14.59 -3.23
N ALA A 22 5.40 -13.42 -3.10
CA ALA A 22 5.91 -12.89 -1.83
C ALA A 22 4.82 -12.19 -1.00
N GLY A 23 3.66 -11.91 -1.60
CA GLY A 23 2.48 -11.35 -0.95
C GLY A 23 1.53 -12.44 -0.46
N GLN A 24 0.54 -12.04 0.34
CA GLN A 24 -0.54 -12.92 0.76
C GLN A 24 -1.59 -13.02 -0.36
N ARG A 25 -1.77 -14.22 -0.92
CA ARG A 25 -2.87 -14.45 -1.86
C ARG A 25 -4.19 -14.54 -1.10
N ARG A 26 -5.09 -13.57 -1.33
CA ARG A 26 -6.41 -13.48 -0.69
C ARG A 26 -7.49 -14.24 -1.45
N LEU A 27 -7.42 -14.20 -2.79
CA LEU A 27 -8.43 -14.78 -3.68
C LEU A 27 -7.76 -15.31 -4.96
N SER A 28 -8.26 -16.42 -5.49
CA SER A 28 -7.83 -16.98 -6.78
C SER A 28 -8.99 -17.75 -7.41
N VAL A 29 -9.71 -17.11 -8.34
CA VAL A 29 -10.94 -17.64 -8.94
C VAL A 29 -11.03 -17.25 -10.42
N LEU A 30 -12.15 -17.58 -11.07
CA LEU A 30 -12.50 -17.06 -12.38
C LEU A 30 -13.45 -15.87 -12.23
N GLY A 31 -13.43 -14.95 -13.19
CA GLY A 31 -14.38 -13.85 -13.24
C GLY A 31 -14.47 -13.21 -14.62
N SER A 32 -15.27 -12.16 -14.71
CA SER A 32 -15.49 -11.40 -15.94
C SER A 32 -15.48 -9.90 -15.64
N VAL A 33 -14.95 -9.11 -16.56
CA VAL A 33 -14.99 -7.65 -16.49
C VAL A 33 -15.83 -7.10 -17.64
N SER A 34 -16.76 -6.20 -17.32
CA SER A 34 -17.54 -5.42 -18.27
C SER A 34 -17.62 -3.97 -17.80
N GLY A 35 -17.13 -3.03 -18.60
CA GLY A 35 -16.90 -1.66 -18.15
C GLY A 35 -15.92 -1.65 -16.98
N THR A 36 -16.31 -1.04 -15.86
CA THR A 36 -15.54 -1.03 -14.61
C THR A 36 -16.02 -2.09 -13.61
N GLN A 37 -16.94 -2.97 -13.98
CA GLN A 37 -17.46 -3.99 -13.08
C GLN A 37 -16.70 -5.30 -13.25
N LEU A 38 -16.07 -5.78 -12.18
CA LEU A 38 -15.54 -7.13 -12.06
C LEU A 38 -16.55 -8.00 -11.32
N THR A 39 -16.94 -9.12 -11.93
CA THR A 39 -17.83 -10.12 -11.34
C THR A 39 -17.13 -11.47 -11.24
N LEU A 40 -17.07 -12.02 -10.03
CA LEU A 40 -16.51 -13.34 -9.77
C LEU A 40 -17.50 -14.43 -10.19
N SER A 41 -16.98 -15.51 -10.79
CA SER A 41 -17.75 -16.71 -11.10
C SER A 41 -17.96 -17.60 -9.86
N SER A 42 -17.10 -17.46 -8.85
CA SER A 42 -17.16 -18.16 -7.56
C SER A 42 -16.33 -17.42 -6.50
N GLY A 43 -16.50 -17.78 -5.23
CA GLY A 43 -15.80 -17.15 -4.12
C GLY A 43 -16.46 -15.84 -3.67
N SER A 44 -15.80 -15.13 -2.74
CA SER A 44 -16.33 -13.92 -2.12
C SER A 44 -15.20 -12.93 -1.84
N PHE A 45 -15.30 -11.71 -2.35
CA PHE A 45 -14.43 -10.59 -2.00
C PHE A 45 -14.48 -10.32 -0.50
N LEU A 46 -15.67 -10.37 0.10
CA LEU A 46 -15.87 -10.08 1.52
C LEU A 46 -15.20 -11.13 2.40
N ASP A 47 -15.40 -12.42 2.12
CA ASP A 47 -14.80 -13.51 2.91
C ASP A 47 -13.27 -13.57 2.74
N ALA A 48 -12.77 -13.16 1.57
CA ALA A 48 -11.35 -13.02 1.31
C ALA A 48 -10.72 -11.77 1.96
N GLY A 49 -11.54 -10.92 2.61
CA GLY A 49 -11.10 -9.66 3.22
C GLY A 49 -10.64 -8.62 2.20
N VAL A 50 -11.19 -8.66 0.98
CA VAL A 50 -10.85 -7.73 -0.09
C VAL A 50 -11.65 -6.44 0.06
N SER A 51 -10.96 -5.31 0.12
CA SER A 51 -11.54 -3.96 0.21
C SER A 51 -11.05 -3.03 -0.92
N ALA A 52 -11.59 -1.81 -0.95
CA ALA A 52 -11.03 -0.72 -1.75
C ALA A 52 -9.53 -0.52 -1.46
N GLY A 53 -8.75 -0.20 -2.49
CA GLY A 53 -7.30 0.02 -2.39
C GLY A 53 -6.45 -1.24 -2.62
N HIS A 54 -7.05 -2.43 -2.56
CA HIS A 54 -6.40 -3.64 -3.03
C HIS A 54 -6.25 -3.63 -4.56
N VAL A 55 -5.40 -4.54 -5.03
CA VAL A 55 -5.11 -4.71 -6.44
C VAL A 55 -5.45 -6.13 -6.85
N VAL A 56 -6.11 -6.25 -8.00
CA VAL A 56 -6.45 -7.52 -8.62
C VAL A 56 -5.66 -7.69 -9.92
N VAL A 57 -5.18 -8.89 -10.18
CA VAL A 57 -4.65 -9.31 -11.48
C VAL A 57 -5.76 -10.06 -12.21
N PHE A 58 -6.24 -9.48 -13.30
CA PHE A 58 -7.26 -10.04 -14.18
C PHE A 58 -6.67 -10.29 -15.56
N ASP A 59 -6.51 -11.56 -15.96
CA ASP A 59 -5.89 -11.95 -17.25
C ASP A 59 -4.54 -11.23 -17.50
N ASP A 60 -3.63 -11.26 -16.52
CA ASP A 60 -2.34 -10.55 -16.50
C ASP A 60 -2.41 -9.01 -16.48
N VAL A 61 -3.60 -8.42 -16.39
CA VAL A 61 -3.79 -6.98 -16.24
C VAL A 61 -3.98 -6.62 -14.77
N THR A 62 -3.13 -5.73 -14.26
CA THR A 62 -3.23 -5.19 -12.91
C THR A 62 -4.29 -4.08 -12.84
N LEU A 63 -5.31 -4.26 -12.00
CA LEU A 63 -6.40 -3.30 -11.79
C LEU A 63 -6.50 -2.92 -10.31
N GLU A 64 -6.85 -1.66 -10.02
CA GLU A 64 -7.18 -1.24 -8.65
C GLU A 64 -8.63 -1.58 -8.37
N ILE A 65 -8.90 -2.04 -7.16
CA ILE A 65 -10.25 -2.19 -6.64
C ILE A 65 -10.66 -0.83 -6.05
N VAL A 66 -11.62 -0.18 -6.70
CA VAL A 66 -12.15 1.13 -6.29
C VAL A 66 -13.16 0.95 -5.16
N THR A 67 -14.09 0.01 -5.32
CA THR A 67 -15.07 -0.39 -4.29
C THR A 67 -15.36 -1.88 -4.41
N VAL A 68 -15.76 -2.49 -3.29
CA VAL A 68 -16.35 -3.83 -3.27
C VAL A 68 -17.85 -3.64 -3.04
N ASP A 69 -18.63 -3.96 -4.07
CA ASP A 69 -20.06 -3.62 -4.12
C ASP A 69 -20.91 -4.77 -3.56
N SER A 70 -20.41 -6.01 -3.63
CA SER A 70 -21.02 -7.19 -3.03
C SER A 70 -19.97 -8.29 -2.80
N ALA A 71 -20.39 -9.46 -2.29
CA ALA A 71 -19.54 -10.64 -2.19
C ALA A 71 -18.89 -11.01 -3.53
N THR A 72 -19.58 -10.86 -4.66
CA THR A 72 -19.08 -11.32 -5.97
C THR A 72 -18.81 -10.20 -6.96
N THR A 73 -19.04 -8.94 -6.58
CA THR A 73 -18.94 -7.80 -7.49
C THR A 73 -18.11 -6.69 -6.88
N ALA A 74 -17.21 -6.13 -7.69
CA ALA A 74 -16.39 -4.99 -7.33
C ALA A 74 -16.30 -4.02 -8.50
N THR A 75 -16.18 -2.73 -8.20
CA THR A 75 -15.81 -1.72 -9.17
C THR A 75 -14.28 -1.66 -9.25
N VAL A 76 -13.74 -1.91 -10.44
CA VAL A 76 -12.32 -1.95 -10.76
C VAL A 76 -11.94 -0.87 -11.77
N SER A 77 -10.66 -0.52 -11.78
CA SER A 77 -10.11 0.48 -12.70
C SER A 77 -8.69 0.12 -13.12
N LEU A 78 -8.29 0.54 -14.32
CA LEU A 78 -6.87 0.77 -14.59
C LEU A 78 -6.32 1.81 -13.60
N MET A 79 -5.02 1.81 -13.33
CA MET A 79 -4.45 2.76 -12.36
C MET A 79 -4.81 4.21 -12.71
N ARG A 80 -5.55 4.87 -11.82
CA ARG A 80 -5.88 6.28 -11.94
C ARG A 80 -4.73 7.14 -11.41
N GLY A 81 -4.53 8.29 -12.05
CA GLY A 81 -3.60 9.32 -11.57
C GLY A 81 -4.06 9.99 -10.27
N ASP A 82 -5.37 9.99 -10.00
CA ASP A 82 -6.00 10.52 -8.79
C ASP A 82 -6.99 9.49 -8.22
N VAL A 83 -6.91 9.24 -6.90
CA VAL A 83 -7.80 8.32 -6.17
C VAL A 83 -9.26 8.77 -6.17
N SER A 84 -9.50 10.07 -6.35
CA SER A 84 -10.83 10.66 -6.46
C SER A 84 -11.34 10.73 -7.90
N GLY A 85 -10.47 10.43 -8.88
CA GLY A 85 -10.83 10.45 -10.29
C GLY A 85 -11.78 9.32 -10.69
N SER A 86 -12.46 9.48 -11.82
CA SER A 86 -13.35 8.45 -12.36
C SER A 86 -12.62 7.14 -12.65
N ALA A 87 -13.30 6.01 -12.41
CA ALA A 87 -12.80 4.69 -12.78
C ALA A 87 -12.59 4.59 -14.31
N VAL A 88 -11.45 4.04 -14.71
CA VAL A 88 -11.04 3.85 -16.10
C VAL A 88 -11.23 2.37 -16.45
N PRO A 89 -12.13 2.03 -17.39
CA PRO A 89 -12.45 0.64 -17.70
C PRO A 89 -11.26 -0.06 -18.39
N PRO A 90 -10.93 -1.30 -18.01
CA PRO A 90 -10.05 -2.15 -18.82
C PRO A 90 -10.81 -2.73 -20.03
N ILE A 91 -10.11 -3.53 -20.83
CA ILE A 91 -10.74 -4.29 -21.91
C ILE A 91 -11.68 -5.34 -21.31
N ALA A 92 -12.92 -5.38 -21.80
CA ALA A 92 -13.90 -6.37 -21.35
C ALA A 92 -13.45 -7.79 -21.75
N ALA A 93 -13.55 -8.72 -20.80
CA ALA A 93 -13.29 -10.14 -21.04
C ALA A 93 -14.09 -10.98 -20.05
N SER A 94 -14.39 -12.22 -20.44
CA SER A 94 -15.17 -13.15 -19.64
C SER A 94 -14.39 -14.41 -19.30
N ASN A 95 -14.70 -14.99 -18.14
CA ASN A 95 -14.18 -16.27 -17.68
C ASN A 95 -12.64 -16.33 -17.65
N ARG A 96 -12.00 -15.28 -17.13
CA ARG A 96 -10.55 -15.16 -16.98
C ARG A 96 -10.12 -15.31 -15.53
N GLY A 97 -8.83 -15.60 -15.32
CA GLY A 97 -8.24 -15.70 -14.00
C GLY A 97 -8.30 -14.37 -13.25
N VAL A 98 -8.74 -14.43 -12.00
CA VAL A 98 -8.80 -13.31 -11.06
C VAL A 98 -7.99 -13.70 -9.83
N VAL A 99 -6.92 -12.94 -9.56
CA VAL A 99 -6.08 -13.16 -8.37
C VAL A 99 -5.92 -11.86 -7.61
N VAL A 100 -6.13 -11.89 -6.30
CA VAL A 100 -5.89 -10.74 -5.42
C VAL A 100 -4.73 -11.07 -4.50
N TYR A 101 -3.70 -10.24 -4.55
CA TYR A 101 -2.55 -10.26 -3.65
C TYR A 101 -2.63 -9.09 -2.68
N ASP A 102 -2.13 -9.30 -1.48
CA ASP A 102 -2.10 -8.31 -0.42
C ASP A 102 -0.70 -8.24 0.20
N PHE A 103 -0.18 -7.02 0.31
CA PHE A 103 1.11 -6.71 0.93
C PHE A 103 0.95 -5.96 2.27
N SER A 104 -0.24 -6.02 2.88
CA SER A 104 -0.55 -5.39 4.17
C SER A 104 0.42 -5.77 5.28
N ALA A 105 0.95 -7.00 5.29
CA ALA A 105 1.95 -7.42 6.27
C ALA A 105 3.24 -6.59 6.16
N GLN A 106 3.81 -6.46 4.96
CA GLN A 106 4.99 -5.64 4.72
C GLN A 106 4.71 -4.16 4.94
N ARG A 107 3.54 -3.67 4.50
CA ARG A 107 3.09 -2.29 4.73
C ARG A 107 2.97 -1.98 6.22
N SER A 108 2.40 -2.90 7.00
CA SER A 108 2.23 -2.73 8.44
C SER A 108 3.58 -2.61 9.15
N ILE A 109 4.59 -3.39 8.75
CA ILE A 109 5.95 -3.29 9.32
C ILE A 109 6.52 -1.89 9.08
N VAL A 110 6.39 -1.38 7.85
CA VAL A 110 6.91 -0.05 7.50
C VAL A 110 6.11 1.06 8.15
N HIS A 111 4.78 0.91 8.23
CA HIS A 111 3.89 1.86 8.89
C HIS A 111 4.28 2.05 10.36
N THR A 112 4.40 0.95 11.11
CA THR A 112 4.85 0.98 12.51
C THR A 112 6.24 1.61 12.64
N GLN A 113 7.16 1.30 11.72
CA GLN A 113 8.49 1.89 11.72
C GLN A 113 8.46 3.41 11.47
N VAL A 114 7.63 3.89 10.54
CA VAL A 114 7.47 5.31 10.22
C VAL A 114 6.85 6.05 11.42
N LEU A 115 5.80 5.50 12.03
CA LEU A 115 5.20 6.08 13.24
C LEU A 115 6.20 6.15 14.39
N ALA A 116 6.97 5.08 14.63
CA ALA A 116 8.02 5.08 15.65
C ALA A 116 9.10 6.13 15.39
N MET A 117 9.52 6.34 14.14
CA MET A 117 10.47 7.40 13.77
C MET A 117 9.92 8.81 14.02
N LEU A 118 8.59 8.97 13.98
CA LEU A 118 7.91 10.21 14.30
C LEU A 118 7.60 10.35 15.79
N GLY A 119 7.87 9.33 16.62
CA GLY A 119 7.46 9.31 18.03
C GLY A 119 5.94 9.31 18.20
N VAL A 120 5.25 8.60 17.30
CA VAL A 120 3.79 8.39 17.31
C VAL A 120 3.54 6.93 17.64
N ASP A 121 2.63 6.66 18.57
CA ASP A 121 2.29 5.31 18.97
C ASP A 121 1.30 4.68 17.97
N ALA A 122 1.70 3.52 17.43
CA ALA A 122 0.87 2.78 16.48
C ALA A 122 -0.31 2.05 17.14
N GLU A 123 -0.19 1.70 18.43
CA GLU A 123 -1.16 0.89 19.17
C GLU A 123 -2.11 1.72 20.04
N GLY A 124 -1.95 3.06 20.06
CA GLY A 124 -2.81 3.95 20.84
C GLY A 124 -2.55 3.96 22.35
N ASP A 125 -1.55 3.22 22.82
CA ASP A 125 -1.14 3.19 24.24
C ASP A 125 -0.47 4.48 24.73
N ALA A 126 -0.32 5.48 23.84
CA ALA A 126 0.10 6.85 24.12
C ALA A 126 1.30 6.97 25.08
N VAL A 127 2.28 6.07 24.97
CA VAL A 127 3.58 6.15 25.65
C VAL A 127 4.22 7.52 25.43
N PHE A 128 4.01 8.11 24.26
CA PHE A 128 4.47 9.46 23.91
C PHE A 128 3.36 10.53 23.88
N GLY A 129 2.14 10.18 24.27
CA GLY A 129 0.98 11.09 24.26
C GLY A 129 0.49 11.48 22.85
N VAL A 130 0.98 10.81 21.80
CA VAL A 130 0.60 11.08 20.41
C VAL A 130 0.27 9.78 19.67
N ASP A 131 -0.91 9.68 19.08
CA ASP A 131 -1.35 8.56 18.24
C ASP A 131 -1.46 8.91 16.73
N GLU A 132 -1.74 7.91 15.88
CA GLU A 132 -1.83 8.11 14.42
C GLU A 132 -2.96 9.09 14.02
N SER A 133 -4.05 9.16 14.77
CA SER A 133 -5.19 10.04 14.45
C SER A 133 -4.85 11.52 14.54
N GLN A 134 -3.80 11.85 15.28
CA GLN A 134 -3.26 13.20 15.43
C GLN A 134 -2.39 13.63 14.24
N VAL A 135 -2.08 12.74 13.29
CA VAL A 135 -1.38 13.12 12.06
C VAL A 135 -2.38 13.77 11.10
N THR A 136 -2.29 15.08 10.90
CA THR A 136 -3.26 15.85 10.09
C THR A 136 -3.00 15.81 8.59
N ASN A 137 -1.80 15.38 8.17
CA ASN A 137 -1.40 15.30 6.76
C ASN A 137 -0.95 13.88 6.32
N PRO A 138 -1.72 12.81 6.57
CA PRO A 138 -1.29 11.43 6.33
C PRO A 138 -0.89 11.16 4.86
N GLY A 139 -1.49 11.89 3.92
CA GLY A 139 -1.15 11.82 2.49
C GLY A 139 0.32 12.17 2.19
N ALA A 140 0.97 13.02 3.00
CA ALA A 140 2.39 13.35 2.83
C ALA A 140 3.29 12.14 3.13
N LEU A 141 2.88 11.25 4.03
CA LEU A 141 3.64 10.06 4.44
C LEU A 141 3.41 8.85 3.52
N ARG A 142 2.38 8.90 2.66
CA ARG A 142 2.03 7.82 1.72
C ARG A 142 3.24 7.35 0.92
N ARG A 143 3.96 8.29 0.30
CA ARG A 143 5.13 7.97 -0.54
C ARG A 143 6.25 7.33 0.27
N LEU A 144 6.51 7.82 1.48
CA LEU A 144 7.51 7.25 2.37
C LEU A 144 7.16 5.78 2.69
N GLU A 145 5.93 5.50 3.11
CA GLU A 145 5.48 4.15 3.44
C GLU A 145 5.52 3.22 2.21
N THR A 146 5.09 3.71 1.05
CA THR A 146 5.14 2.97 -0.23
C THR A 146 6.57 2.56 -0.59
N LEU A 147 7.53 3.49 -0.51
CA LEU A 147 8.92 3.22 -0.85
C LEU A 147 9.58 2.23 0.11
N GLY A 148 9.32 2.37 1.42
CA GLY A 148 9.80 1.42 2.43
C GLY A 148 9.20 0.02 2.22
N THR A 149 7.92 -0.04 1.84
CA THR A 149 7.24 -1.32 1.57
C THR A 149 7.84 -2.02 0.36
N LEU A 150 8.05 -1.30 -0.75
CA LEU A 150 8.68 -1.85 -1.94
C LEU A 150 10.10 -2.38 -1.65
N HIS A 151 10.86 -1.66 -0.81
CA HIS A 151 12.15 -2.15 -0.34
C HIS A 151 12.02 -3.51 0.37
N LEU A 152 11.09 -3.65 1.33
CA LEU A 152 10.91 -4.92 2.05
C LEU A 152 10.46 -6.06 1.13
N ILE A 153 9.54 -5.79 0.20
CA ILE A 153 9.05 -6.80 -0.76
C ILE A 153 10.20 -7.32 -1.61
N TYR A 154 10.99 -6.43 -2.22
CA TYR A 154 12.09 -6.85 -3.08
C TYR A 154 13.27 -7.45 -2.30
N ALA A 155 13.54 -6.96 -1.09
CA ALA A 155 14.55 -7.57 -0.22
C ALA A 155 14.17 -9.03 0.11
N GLY A 156 12.92 -9.26 0.51
CA GLY A 156 12.39 -10.61 0.74
C GLY A 156 12.40 -11.47 -0.51
N ALA A 157 12.05 -10.92 -1.68
CA ALA A 157 12.06 -11.64 -2.96
C ALA A 157 13.48 -11.99 -3.44
N SER A 158 14.50 -11.24 -3.02
CA SER A 158 15.89 -11.49 -3.41
C SER A 158 16.52 -12.68 -2.68
N ALA A 159 16.08 -12.98 -1.46
CA ALA A 159 16.65 -14.02 -0.60
C ALA A 159 16.65 -15.46 -1.18
N PRO A 160 15.61 -15.94 -1.90
CA PRO A 160 15.52 -17.37 -2.26
C PRO A 160 16.03 -17.78 -3.65
N SER A 161 16.48 -16.88 -4.56
CA SER A 161 16.62 -17.25 -6.00
C SER A 161 17.89 -16.79 -6.74
N ARG A 162 18.22 -17.43 -7.87
CA ARG A 162 19.25 -16.98 -8.85
C ARG A 162 18.84 -15.74 -9.67
N ALA A 163 17.56 -15.36 -9.65
CA ALA A 163 17.10 -14.04 -10.12
C ALA A 163 17.32 -12.94 -9.06
N SER A 164 18.00 -13.30 -7.96
CA SER A 164 18.47 -12.47 -6.85
C SER A 164 18.88 -11.08 -7.29
N ASP A 165 19.72 -10.98 -8.33
CA ASP A 165 20.45 -9.75 -8.60
C ASP A 165 19.53 -8.61 -9.01
N ARG A 166 18.52 -8.89 -9.84
CA ARG A 166 17.53 -7.87 -10.26
C ARG A 166 16.64 -7.43 -9.10
N TYR A 167 16.26 -8.35 -8.21
CA TYR A 167 15.44 -7.99 -7.04
C TYR A 167 16.29 -7.30 -5.96
N ALA A 168 17.55 -7.66 -5.80
CA ALA A 168 18.49 -6.99 -4.92
C ALA A 168 18.78 -5.56 -5.40
N GLU A 169 19.00 -5.35 -6.71
CA GLU A 169 19.14 -4.02 -7.31
C GLU A 169 17.91 -3.15 -7.07
N ARG A 170 16.69 -3.71 -7.26
CA ARG A 170 15.45 -3.01 -6.95
C ARG A 170 15.30 -2.72 -5.47
N ALA A 171 15.60 -3.68 -4.59
CA ALA A 171 15.55 -3.49 -3.15
C ALA A 171 16.46 -2.34 -2.72
N GLU A 172 17.67 -2.27 -3.27
CA GLU A 172 18.64 -1.21 -3.00
C GLU A 172 18.19 0.15 -3.56
N LEU A 173 17.65 0.19 -4.78
CA LEU A 173 17.05 1.39 -5.36
C LEU A 173 15.95 1.96 -4.46
N TYR A 174 15.03 1.11 -3.99
CA TYR A 174 13.94 1.53 -3.11
C TYR A 174 14.43 1.92 -1.73
N ARG A 175 15.44 1.23 -1.19
CA ARG A 175 16.11 1.63 0.05
C ARG A 175 16.65 3.06 -0.06
N GLN A 176 17.38 3.37 -1.12
CA GLN A 176 17.95 4.71 -1.33
C GLN A 176 16.88 5.79 -1.54
N ARG A 177 15.79 5.46 -2.23
CA ARG A 177 14.66 6.39 -2.40
C ARG A 177 13.92 6.62 -1.09
N TYR A 178 13.69 5.57 -0.31
CA TYR A 178 13.10 5.65 1.02
C TYR A 178 13.92 6.56 1.94
N GLN A 179 15.25 6.39 1.99
CA GLN A 179 16.12 7.25 2.80
C GLN A 179 16.04 8.72 2.40
N ARG A 180 16.04 9.03 1.10
CA ARG A 180 15.90 10.41 0.61
C ARG A 180 14.53 11.00 0.93
N GLU A 181 13.47 10.23 0.74
CA GLU A 181 12.11 10.70 1.06
C GLU A 181 11.98 10.99 2.56
N ARG A 182 12.57 10.12 3.39
CA ARG A 182 12.61 10.26 4.85
C ARG A 182 13.20 11.61 5.25
N GLU A 183 14.30 12.02 4.63
CA GLU A 183 14.96 13.30 4.91
C GLU A 183 14.07 14.52 4.60
N SER A 184 13.19 14.42 3.60
CA SER A 184 12.37 15.52 3.10
C SER A 184 10.97 15.62 3.69
N VAL A 185 10.36 14.48 4.05
CA VAL A 185 8.94 14.44 4.43
C VAL A 185 8.71 14.98 5.84
N VAL A 186 7.58 15.65 6.02
CA VAL A 186 7.18 16.28 7.29
C VAL A 186 5.79 15.77 7.66
N ALA A 187 5.68 15.19 8.85
CA ALA A 187 4.40 14.93 9.50
C ALA A 187 3.96 16.17 10.28
N MET A 188 2.71 16.57 10.09
CA MET A 188 2.04 17.62 10.84
C MET A 188 1.19 16.92 11.91
N ILE A 189 1.40 17.28 13.18
CA ILE A 189 0.80 16.62 14.33
C ILE A 189 0.00 17.64 15.13
N ASP A 190 -1.27 17.30 15.34
CA ASP A 190 -2.23 17.96 16.22
C ASP A 190 -2.13 17.35 17.63
N THR A 191 -1.56 18.10 18.56
CA THR A 191 -1.28 17.69 19.92
C THR A 191 -2.40 18.02 20.91
N ASP A 192 -3.35 18.89 20.55
CA ASP A 192 -4.45 19.30 21.44
C ASP A 192 -5.85 18.88 20.98
N GLY A 193 -5.95 18.34 19.76
CA GLY A 193 -7.15 17.75 19.18
C GLY A 193 -8.07 18.76 18.48
N ASP A 194 -7.60 19.97 18.16
CA ASP A 194 -8.42 20.99 17.50
C ASP A 194 -8.45 20.87 15.96
N GLY A 195 -7.69 19.93 15.39
CA GLY A 195 -7.54 19.67 13.96
C GLY A 195 -6.46 20.50 13.27
N ILE A 196 -5.78 21.38 13.99
CA ILE A 196 -4.63 22.18 13.54
C ILE A 196 -3.36 21.50 14.08
N ALA A 197 -2.25 21.63 13.35
CA ALA A 197 -1.00 21.02 13.79
C ALA A 197 -0.13 22.03 14.55
N GLU A 198 0.27 21.67 15.77
CA GLU A 198 1.20 22.47 16.59
C GLU A 198 2.64 22.07 16.30
N VAL A 199 2.87 20.82 15.90
CA VAL A 199 4.22 20.27 15.76
C VAL A 199 4.45 19.68 14.37
N MET A 200 5.61 19.98 13.82
CA MET A 200 6.14 19.33 12.63
C MET A 200 7.24 18.35 13.04
N ARG A 201 7.10 17.07 12.66
CA ARG A 201 8.12 16.04 12.90
C ARG A 201 8.63 15.47 11.59
N ARG A 202 9.94 15.18 11.55
CA ARG A 202 10.57 14.46 10.44
C ARG A 202 11.03 13.09 10.92
N PRO A 203 10.93 12.04 10.09
CA PRO A 203 11.37 10.68 10.45
C PRO A 203 12.91 10.53 10.43
N ASN A 204 13.64 11.51 10.96
CA ASN A 204 15.10 11.61 10.95
C ASN A 204 15.53 11.71 12.42
N ALA A 205 16.27 10.73 12.95
CA ALA A 205 16.82 10.78 14.31
C ALA A 205 17.65 12.07 14.52
N PHE A 206 17.59 12.86 15.59
CA PHE A 206 17.14 12.68 16.97
C PHE A 206 16.41 13.94 17.47
N VAL A 207 15.37 13.79 18.30
CA VAL A 207 14.98 14.85 19.25
C VAL A 207 15.81 14.63 20.51
N LEU A 208 16.86 15.45 20.71
CA LEU A 208 17.51 15.57 22.02
C LEU A 208 16.55 16.33 22.94
N GLY A 209 15.79 15.60 23.76
CA GLY A 209 15.09 16.20 24.88
C GLY A 209 16.11 16.78 25.86
N ARG A 210 15.98 18.07 26.21
CA ARG A 210 16.69 18.61 27.38
C ARG A 210 16.15 17.88 28.62
N ALA A 211 17.04 17.18 29.33
CA ALA A 211 16.82 16.78 30.71
C ALA A 211 16.84 18.00 31.63
#